data_AF-A0A1N6IVL1-F1
#
_entry.id   AF-A0A1N6IVL1-F1
#
_cell.length_a   1.000
_cell.length_b   1.000
_cell.length_c   1.000
_cell.angle_alpha   90.00
_cell.angle_beta   90.00
_cell.angle_gamma   90.00
#
_symmetry.space_group_name_H-M   'P 1'
#
loop_
_entity.id
_entity.type
_entity.pdbx_description
1 polymer ?
#
loop_
_entity_poly.entity_id
_entity_poly.type
_entity_poly.pdbx_seq_one_letter_code
_entity_poly.pdbx_strand_id
1 'polypeptide(L)' 'MAETHHLQKRGQTWHYYRRVPTALVRVVGKTFVKKSLGTSDLKEAKILRNALTGC' A
#
# COMPACT_ATOMS: atom_id res chain seq x y z
N MET A 1 7.48 -14.02 -8.56
CA MET A 1 6.50 -13.89 -7.45
C MET A 1 6.59 -12.49 -6.83
N ALA A 2 6.27 -11.44 -7.60
CA ALA A 2 6.50 -10.03 -7.21
C ALA A 2 5.28 -9.11 -7.50
N GLU A 3 4.08 -9.67 -7.61
CA GLU A 3 2.95 -8.94 -8.20
C GLU A 3 2.15 -8.09 -7.19
N THR A 4 2.28 -8.39 -5.89
CA THR A 4 1.51 -7.77 -4.80
C THR A 4 2.40 -6.98 -3.84
N HIS A 5 3.53 -6.43 -4.30
CA HIS A 5 4.39 -5.60 -3.46
C HIS A 5 3.55 -4.47 -2.83
N HIS A 6 3.54 -4.45 -1.50
CA HIS A 6 2.78 -3.52 -0.66
C HIS A 6 1.25 -3.70 -0.66
N LEU A 7 0.70 -4.77 -1.23
CA LEU A 7 -0.72 -5.08 -1.18
C LEU A 7 -0.99 -6.25 -0.22
N GLN A 8 -1.83 -6.00 0.78
CA GLN A 8 -2.29 -7.01 1.73
C GLN A 8 -3.81 -7.13 1.65
N LYS A 9 -4.32 -8.33 1.37
CA LYS A 9 -5.75 -8.61 1.45
C LYS A 9 -6.14 -8.88 2.89
N ARG A 10 -7.14 -8.16 3.41
CA ARG A 10 -7.78 -8.47 4.69
C ARG A 10 -9.27 -8.69 4.46
N GLY A 11 -9.70 -9.93 4.63
CA GLY A 11 -11.06 -10.35 4.30
C GLY A 11 -11.36 -10.11 2.82
N GLN A 12 -12.35 -9.25 2.57
CA GLN A 12 -12.76 -8.88 1.22
C GLN A 12 -12.05 -7.63 0.69
N THR A 13 -11.24 -6.92 1.49
CA THR A 13 -10.68 -5.63 1.06
C THR A 13 -9.16 -5.66 0.95
N TRP A 14 -8.63 -5.02 -0.09
CA TRP A 14 -7.20 -4.79 -0.26
C TRP A 14 -6.73 -3.57 0.53
N HIS A 15 -5.57 -3.71 1.16
CA HIS A 15 -4.89 -2.65 1.88
C HIS A 15 -3.51 -2.45 1.28
N TYR A 16 -3.15 -1.19 1.10
CA TYR A 16 -1.78 -0.79 0.83
C TYR A 16 -1.01 -0.72 2.16
N TYR A 17 0.13 -1.42 2.21
CA TYR A 17 1.03 -1.45 3.35
C TYR A 17 2.48 -1.31 2.87
N ARG A 18 3.10 -0.18 3.19
CA ARG A 18 4.52 0.07 2.92
C ARG A 18 5.25 0.46 4.19
N ARG A 19 6.52 0.07 4.29
CA ARG A 19 7.43 0.60 5.29
C ARG A 19 7.91 1.98 4.87
N VAL A 20 7.95 2.91 5.81
CA VAL A 20 8.58 4.21 5.61
C VAL A 20 10.09 4.04 5.85
N PRO A 21 10.95 4.51 4.93
CA PRO A 21 12.40 4.51 5.15
C PRO A 21 12.75 5.26 6.44
N THR A 22 13.72 4.76 7.21
CA THR A 22 14.10 5.31 8.52
C THR A 22 14.40 6.81 8.48
N ALA A 23 15.07 7.28 7.41
CA ALA A 23 15.35 8.70 7.19
C ALA A 23 14.07 9.56 7.12
N LEU A 24 12.99 9.01 6.56
CA LEU A 24 11.71 9.71 6.41
C LEU A 24 10.77 9.52 7.60
N VAL A 25 11.04 8.58 8.52
CA VAL A 25 10.20 8.38 9.71
C VAL A 25 10.15 9.64 10.56
N ARG A 26 11.26 10.37 10.69
CA ARG A 26 11.31 11.63 11.45
C ARG A 26 10.46 12.73 10.83
N VAL A 27 10.30 12.73 9.51
CA VAL A 27 9.53 13.73 8.76
C VAL A 27 8.05 13.36 8.68
N VAL A 28 7.76 12.10 8.39
CA VAL A 28 6.38 11.59 8.22
C VAL A 28 5.71 11.28 9.57
N GLY A 29 6.50 11.10 10.63
CA GLY A 29 6.03 10.76 11.98
C GLY A 29 5.47 9.33 12.09
N LYS A 30 5.61 8.50 11.05
CA LYS A 30 5.07 7.14 10.98
C LYS A 30 6.10 6.20 10.40
N THR A 31 6.19 5.00 10.97
CA THR A 31 7.09 3.92 10.52
C THR A 31 6.49 3.10 9.38
N PHE A 32 5.16 3.08 9.27
CA PHE A 32 4.42 2.36 8.25
C PHE A 32 3.30 3.23 7.71
N VAL A 33 3.08 3.14 6.39
CA VAL A 33 1.89 3.69 5.74
C VAL A 33 0.95 2.53 5.46
N LYS A 34 -0.19 2.55 6.15
CA LYS A 34 -1.31 1.62 5.92
C LYS A 34 -2.48 2.41 5.38
N LYS A 35 -3.01 2.02 4.23
CA LYS A 35 -4.19 2.65 3.61
C LYS A 35 -5.12 1.58 3.07
N SER A 36 -6.39 1.62 3.44
CA SER A 36 -7.42 0.78 2.81
C SER A 36 -7.66 1.25 1.38
N LEU A 37 -7.67 0.32 0.43
CA LEU A 37 -7.96 0.60 -0.97
C LEU A 37 -9.47 0.47 -1.28
N GLY A 38 -10.24 -0.13 -0.38
CA GLY A 38 -11.70 -0.22 -0.52
C GLY A 38 -12.20 -1.18 -1.61
N THR A 39 -11.29 -1.79 -2.38
CA THR A 39 -11.61 -2.77 -3.42
C THR A 39 -11.30 -4.19 -2.99
N SER A 40 -12.08 -5.15 -3.48
CA SER A 40 -11.85 -6.58 -3.36
C SER A 40 -11.09 -7.15 -4.57
N ASP A 41 -11.05 -6.39 -5.65
CA ASP A 41 -10.43 -6.76 -6.90
C ASP A 41 -8.92 -6.46 -6.90
N LEU A 42 -8.13 -7.44 -7.34
CA LEU A 42 -6.68 -7.32 -7.35
C LEU A 42 -6.18 -6.34 -8.41
N LYS A 43 -6.85 -6.25 -9.57
CA LYS A 43 -6.46 -5.37 -10.67
C LYS A 43 -6.70 -3.92 -10.28
N GLU A 44 -7.85 -3.62 -9.68
CA GLU A 44 -8.12 -2.30 -9.10
C GLU A 44 -7.14 -1.96 -7.98
N ALA A 45 -6.84 -2.91 -7.09
CA ALA A 45 -5.87 -2.69 -6.02
C ALA A 45 -4.48 -2.33 -6.57
N LYS A 46 -4.05 -2.96 -7.68
CA LYS A 46 -2.79 -2.64 -8.37
C LYS A 46 -2.82 -1.22 -8.98
N ILE A 47 -3.93 -0.80 -9.58
CA ILE A 47 -4.10 0.57 -10.13
C ILE A 47 -4.01 1.61 -9.01
N LEU A 48 -4.78 1.41 -7.93
CA LEU A 48 -4.78 2.32 -6.78
C LEU A 48 -3.40 2.39 -6.11
N ARG A 49 -2.70 1.27 -6.03
CA ARG A 49 -1.30 1.23 -5.56
C ARG A 49 -0.40 2.12 -6.43
N ASN A 50 -0.47 1.96 -7.75
CA ASN A 50 0.37 2.72 -8.69
C ASN A 50 0.13 4.24 -8.57
N ALA A 51 -1.14 4.64 -8.45
CA ALA A 51 -1.52 6.03 -8.19
C ALA A 51 -0.94 6.57 -6.86
N LEU A 52 -0.79 5.73 -5.83
CA LEU A 52 -0.17 6.12 -4.55
C LEU A 52 1.37 6.16 -4.61
N THR A 53 1.98 5.41 -5.52
CA THR A 53 3.44 5.38 -5.69
C THR A 53 3.94 6.37 -6.74
N GLY A 54 3.06 6.96 -7.56
CA GLY A 54 3.41 8.01 -8.52
C GLY A 54 4.11 7.51 -9.78
N CYS A 55 3.78 6.31 -10.26
CA CYS A 55 4.26 5.76 -11.54
C CYS A 55 3.08 5.25 -12.37
#